data_AF-A0A395RU20-F1
#
_entry.id   AF-A0A395RU20-F1
#
_cell.length_a   1.000
_cell.length_b   1.000
_cell.length_c   1.000
_cell.angle_alpha   90.00
_cell.angle_beta   90.00
_cell.angle_gamma   90.00
#
_symmetry.space_group_name_H-M   'P 1'
#
loop_
_entity.id
_entity.type
_entity.pdbx_description
1 polymer ?
#
loop_
_entity_poly.entity_id
_entity_poly.type
_entity_poly.pdbx_seq_one_letter_code
_entity_poly.pdbx_strand_id
1 'polypeptide(L)'
;MAEHFKLLGSMPDSSLFSFPPTNAPAPIAPVDVPTSIMRPFNIPEHWFTAALDAKVPLTIAILYAVTVKSLNIYNKSNGKKPWTISKTRPFFAFVVLHNVFLCVYSAWTFWGMLSGMRRSIQNPTGPQGLAGTADSFCRLHGASGLGNSVYYNETSSSFVSATEHAAIVNGLPSGTVGGRMWNEGLAFYGWIFYLSKFYEVLDTFIILAKGKLSSTLQTYHHAGAMLCMWAGMRYMSAPIWQFVLINSFIHSLMYFYYTLTAFSIRVPTPVKRSLTTMQITQFIVGASNTIAYSFISYKVPVAIIQKLAAPAYATTAAPDASQETAVDGAVESIKKFIWGAAEGAAAPGAAPVASQAVTSEAFAAETQYVTQPCIMTTGETFAIWLNVLYLAPLTYLFVSFFIASYVKRSNAANKKSHDVNANIALAEKAGWDAAKGIEKEIYDGANTANGSSADEASRASTPKKAHGKSRRKA
;
A
#
# COMPACT_ATOMS: atom_id res chain seq x y z
N MET A 1 4.72 24.41 -24.65
CA MET A 1 5.31 23.69 -23.51
C MET A 1 4.31 22.92 -22.62
N ALA A 2 2.98 23.15 -22.68
CA ALA A 2 2.00 22.49 -21.79
C ALA A 2 1.39 21.16 -22.30
N GLU A 3 1.68 20.74 -23.54
CA GLU A 3 1.06 19.56 -24.17
C GLU A 3 1.65 18.21 -23.71
N HIS A 4 2.83 18.22 -23.07
CA HIS A 4 3.64 17.01 -22.85
C HIS A 4 3.53 16.39 -21.45
N PHE A 5 2.96 17.08 -20.46
CA PHE A 5 2.84 16.60 -19.06
C PHE A 5 1.39 16.21 -18.71
N LYS A 6 0.79 15.35 -19.53
CA LYS A 6 -0.62 14.93 -19.35
C LYS A 6 -0.72 13.71 -18.41
N LEU A 7 -1.50 13.87 -17.33
CA LEU A 7 -2.10 12.78 -16.59
C LEU A 7 -3.31 12.28 -17.39
N LEU A 8 -3.42 10.97 -17.57
CA LEU A 8 -4.40 10.32 -18.44
C LEU A 8 -5.15 9.25 -17.65
N GLY A 9 -6.44 9.09 -17.99
CA GLY A 9 -7.22 7.92 -17.58
C GLY A 9 -7.15 6.85 -18.67
N SER A 10 -6.78 5.63 -18.32
CA SER A 10 -6.83 4.48 -19.24
C SER A 10 -7.36 3.25 -18.52
N MET A 11 -8.01 2.36 -19.26
CA MET A 11 -8.41 1.05 -18.70
C MET A 11 -7.16 0.21 -18.43
N PRO A 12 -7.11 -0.51 -17.29
CA PRO A 12 -6.03 -1.46 -17.03
C PRO A 12 -6.07 -2.59 -18.06
N ASP A 13 -4.89 -3.10 -18.41
CA ASP A 13 -4.77 -4.25 -19.29
C ASP A 13 -5.39 -5.49 -18.62
N SER A 14 -6.22 -6.24 -19.37
CA SER A 14 -6.90 -7.43 -18.87
C SER A 14 -5.93 -8.54 -18.47
N SER A 15 -4.73 -8.57 -19.06
CA SER A 15 -3.67 -9.53 -18.71
C SER A 15 -3.17 -9.37 -17.26
N LEU A 16 -3.32 -8.18 -16.66
CA LEU A 16 -2.93 -7.92 -15.27
C LEU A 16 -3.84 -8.60 -14.25
N PHE A 17 -5.03 -9.08 -14.66
CA PHE A 17 -6.02 -9.72 -13.80
C PHE A 17 -5.84 -11.25 -13.71
N SER A 18 -4.61 -11.74 -13.83
CA SER A 18 -4.30 -13.16 -13.71
C SER A 18 -4.30 -13.62 -12.24
N PHE A 19 -4.89 -14.79 -11.99
CA PHE A 19 -4.86 -15.45 -10.68
C PHE A 19 -4.45 -16.93 -10.83
N PRO A 20 -3.46 -17.42 -10.03
CA PRO A 20 -2.66 -16.67 -9.06
C PRO A 20 -1.73 -15.63 -9.73
N PRO A 21 -1.43 -14.51 -9.06
CA PRO A 21 -0.47 -13.53 -9.58
C PRO A 21 0.92 -14.14 -9.71
N THR A 22 1.77 -13.55 -10.55
CA THR A 22 3.16 -13.99 -10.62
C THR A 22 3.86 -13.73 -9.29
N ASN A 23 4.67 -14.68 -8.83
CA ASN A 23 5.45 -14.52 -7.60
C ASN A 23 6.65 -13.56 -7.75
N ALA A 24 6.96 -13.08 -8.95
CA ALA A 24 8.01 -12.09 -9.15
C ALA A 24 7.43 -10.66 -9.13
N PRO A 25 8.24 -9.65 -8.77
CA PRO A 25 9.58 -9.74 -8.20
C PRO A 25 9.55 -10.21 -6.73
N ALA A 26 10.69 -10.65 -6.20
CA ALA A 26 10.86 -10.85 -4.77
C ALA A 26 10.77 -9.49 -4.03
N PRO A 27 10.27 -9.45 -2.78
CA PRO A 27 10.15 -8.21 -2.04
C PRO A 27 11.53 -7.69 -1.64
N ILE A 28 11.79 -6.40 -1.83
CA ILE A 28 13.12 -5.81 -1.62
C ILE A 28 13.22 -5.22 -0.20
N ALA A 29 14.14 -5.75 0.61
CA ALA A 29 14.37 -5.25 1.96
C ALA A 29 14.99 -3.83 1.97
N PRO A 30 14.74 -3.01 3.01
CA PRO A 30 15.42 -1.74 3.16
C PRO A 30 16.91 -1.95 3.41
N VAL A 31 17.76 -1.08 2.83
CA VAL A 31 19.21 -1.10 3.06
C VAL A 31 19.55 -0.71 4.49
N ASP A 32 20.62 -1.31 5.01
CA ASP A 32 21.20 -1.00 6.31
C ASP A 32 21.71 0.44 6.37
N VAL A 33 21.28 1.17 7.39
CA VAL A 33 21.70 2.55 7.65
C VAL A 33 22.18 2.70 9.09
N PRO A 34 22.96 3.74 9.42
CA PRO A 34 23.28 4.08 10.80
C PRO A 34 22.00 4.27 11.63
N THR A 35 22.03 3.74 12.85
CA THR A 35 20.89 3.80 13.77
C THR A 35 20.54 5.25 14.11
N SER A 36 19.25 5.57 14.06
CA SER A 36 18.72 6.90 14.41
C SER A 36 17.36 6.77 15.08
N ILE A 37 16.82 7.86 15.63
CA ILE A 37 15.46 7.87 16.23
C ILE A 37 14.39 7.43 15.21
N MET A 38 14.59 7.77 13.92
CA MET A 38 13.65 7.41 12.85
C MET A 38 13.89 5.99 12.31
N ARG A 39 15.11 5.47 12.42
CA ARG A 39 15.44 4.08 12.06
C ARG A 39 16.32 3.47 13.16
N PRO A 40 15.72 3.02 14.27
CA PRO A 40 16.48 2.60 15.46
C PRO A 40 17.21 1.27 15.27
N PHE A 41 16.81 0.47 14.29
CA PHE A 41 17.44 -0.80 13.94
C PHE A 41 17.34 -1.03 12.43
N ASN A 42 18.15 -1.97 11.94
CA ASN A 42 18.08 -2.47 10.58
C ASN A 42 17.31 -3.80 10.53
N ILE A 43 16.70 -4.09 9.38
CA ILE A 43 15.88 -5.29 9.19
C ILE A 43 16.66 -6.24 8.30
N PRO A 44 17.14 -7.39 8.83
CA PRO A 44 17.85 -8.35 8.01
C PRO A 44 16.96 -8.89 6.89
N GLU A 45 17.51 -9.03 5.69
CA GLU A 45 16.78 -9.44 4.48
C GLU A 45 16.03 -10.78 4.64
N HIS A 46 16.65 -11.75 5.32
CA HIS A 46 16.02 -13.06 5.56
C HIS A 46 14.79 -12.96 6.46
N TRP A 47 14.78 -12.07 7.48
CA TRP A 47 13.59 -11.83 8.30
C TRP A 47 12.52 -11.08 7.51
N PHE A 48 12.96 -10.10 6.71
CA PHE A 48 12.06 -9.32 5.85
C PHE A 48 11.27 -10.22 4.91
N THR A 49 11.99 -11.09 4.18
CA THR A 49 11.43 -12.02 3.20
C THR A 49 10.65 -13.17 3.85
N ALA A 50 11.15 -13.76 4.95
CA ALA A 50 10.47 -14.84 5.65
C ALA A 50 9.10 -14.42 6.20
N ALA A 51 9.00 -13.20 6.76
CA ALA A 51 7.74 -12.66 7.23
C ALA A 51 6.72 -12.45 6.09
N LEU A 52 7.18 -12.28 4.85
CA LEU A 52 6.35 -12.08 3.66
C LEU A 52 6.05 -13.37 2.90
N ASP A 53 6.38 -14.57 3.42
CA ASP A 53 5.84 -15.83 2.90
C ASP A 53 4.33 -15.85 3.14
N ALA A 54 3.54 -16.15 2.10
CA ALA A 54 2.07 -16.20 2.15
C ALA A 54 1.53 -17.09 3.27
N LYS A 55 2.26 -18.14 3.65
CA LYS A 55 1.88 -19.05 4.74
C LYS A 55 1.79 -18.32 6.07
N VAL A 56 2.64 -17.33 6.34
CA VAL A 56 2.68 -16.62 7.62
C VAL A 56 1.36 -15.89 7.92
N PRO A 57 0.89 -14.93 7.11
CA PRO A 57 -0.37 -14.25 7.38
C PRO A 57 -1.58 -15.18 7.26
N LEU A 58 -1.57 -16.16 6.34
CA LEU A 58 -2.67 -17.11 6.19
C LEU A 58 -2.83 -17.98 7.45
N THR A 59 -1.76 -18.60 7.92
CA THR A 59 -1.81 -19.47 9.11
C THR A 59 -2.19 -18.70 10.35
N ILE A 60 -1.60 -17.51 10.57
CA ILE A 60 -1.89 -16.69 11.75
C ILE A 60 -3.33 -16.16 11.70
N ALA A 61 -3.82 -15.70 10.54
CA ALA A 61 -5.19 -15.20 10.41
C ALA A 61 -6.23 -16.31 10.64
N ILE A 62 -5.99 -17.52 10.13
CA ILE A 62 -6.86 -18.68 10.36
C ILE A 62 -6.84 -19.06 11.85
N LEU A 63 -5.66 -19.19 12.45
CA LEU A 63 -5.50 -19.51 13.86
C LEU A 63 -6.20 -18.47 14.74
N TYR A 64 -6.02 -17.19 14.43
CA TYR A 64 -6.69 -16.08 15.10
C TYR A 64 -8.22 -16.21 15.01
N ALA A 65 -8.78 -16.38 13.81
CA ALA A 65 -10.22 -16.48 13.61
C ALA A 65 -10.83 -17.69 14.35
N VAL A 66 -10.17 -18.84 14.28
CA VAL A 66 -10.59 -20.06 15.01
C VAL A 66 -10.53 -19.82 16.52
N THR A 67 -9.42 -19.26 17.02
CA THR A 67 -9.23 -18.97 18.45
C THR A 67 -10.30 -18.01 18.96
N VAL A 68 -10.58 -16.93 18.24
CA VAL A 68 -11.60 -15.95 18.64
C VAL A 68 -12.99 -16.56 18.66
N LYS A 69 -13.34 -17.39 17.67
CA LYS A 69 -14.64 -18.10 17.67
C LYS A 69 -14.76 -19.05 18.86
N SER A 70 -13.72 -19.83 19.13
CA SER A 70 -13.69 -20.76 20.28
C SER A 70 -13.80 -20.02 21.62
N LEU A 71 -13.04 -18.93 21.79
CA LEU A 71 -13.09 -18.10 23.00
C LEU A 71 -14.43 -17.37 23.15
N ASN A 72 -15.08 -17.00 22.04
CA ASN A 72 -16.43 -16.48 22.07
C ASN A 72 -17.44 -17.52 22.58
N ILE A 73 -17.36 -18.76 22.09
CA ILE A 73 -18.22 -19.86 22.58
C ILE A 73 -17.98 -20.07 24.08
N TYR A 74 -16.72 -20.08 24.51
CA TYR A 74 -16.36 -20.18 25.92
C TYR A 74 -16.97 -19.05 26.76
N ASN A 75 -16.78 -17.78 26.37
CA ASN A 75 -17.34 -16.64 27.10
C ASN A 75 -18.87 -16.66 27.14
N LYS A 76 -19.54 -17.15 26.08
CA LYS A 76 -21.00 -17.34 26.07
C LYS A 76 -21.41 -18.40 27.09
N SER A 77 -20.70 -19.54 27.13
CA SER A 77 -20.95 -20.62 28.09
C SER A 77 -20.66 -20.22 29.54
N ASN A 78 -19.67 -19.34 29.76
CA ASN A 78 -19.30 -18.84 31.09
C ASN A 78 -20.16 -17.64 31.55
N GLY A 79 -21.30 -17.38 30.89
CA GLY A 79 -22.21 -16.29 31.22
C GLY A 79 -21.58 -14.90 31.11
N LYS A 80 -20.59 -14.73 30.22
CA LYS A 80 -19.87 -13.46 29.93
C LYS A 80 -19.20 -12.83 31.16
N LYS A 81 -18.81 -13.68 32.12
CA LYS A 81 -18.05 -13.23 33.30
C LYS A 81 -16.61 -12.87 32.91
N PRO A 82 -16.05 -11.75 33.41
CA PRO A 82 -14.65 -11.41 33.18
C PRO A 82 -13.72 -12.49 33.73
N TRP A 83 -12.66 -12.80 32.99
CA TRP A 83 -11.67 -13.80 33.39
C TRP A 83 -10.92 -13.32 34.63
N THR A 84 -10.41 -14.26 35.43
CA THR A 84 -9.68 -13.95 36.68
C THR A 84 -8.49 -13.01 36.41
N ILE A 85 -7.75 -13.25 35.32
CA ILE A 85 -6.60 -12.42 34.92
C ILE A 85 -6.99 -10.95 34.70
N SER A 86 -8.20 -10.69 34.17
CA SER A 86 -8.63 -9.34 33.81
C SER A 86 -8.88 -8.41 34.99
N LYS A 87 -9.00 -8.97 36.21
CA LYS A 87 -9.23 -8.24 37.46
C LYS A 87 -7.94 -7.85 38.17
N THR A 88 -6.79 -8.30 37.67
CA THR A 88 -5.50 -8.10 38.32
C THR A 88 -4.88 -6.75 37.96
N ARG A 89 -4.10 -6.17 38.88
CA ARG A 89 -3.32 -4.94 38.61
C ARG A 89 -2.34 -5.08 37.45
N PRO A 90 -1.61 -6.21 37.30
CA PRO A 90 -0.77 -6.46 36.11
C PRO A 90 -1.55 -6.39 34.80
N PHE A 91 -2.77 -6.94 34.73
CA PHE A 91 -3.58 -6.85 33.52
C PHE A 91 -3.99 -5.40 33.21
N PHE A 92 -4.36 -4.62 34.22
CA PHE A 92 -4.64 -3.20 34.03
C PHE A 92 -3.40 -2.45 33.50
N ALA A 93 -2.23 -2.67 34.12
CA ALA A 93 -0.98 -2.07 33.65
C ALA A 93 -0.64 -2.50 32.21
N PHE A 94 -0.85 -3.77 31.87
CA PHE A 94 -0.69 -4.28 30.51
C PHE A 94 -1.60 -3.55 29.51
N VAL A 95 -2.89 -3.38 29.80
CA VAL A 95 -3.83 -2.68 28.91
C VAL A 95 -3.40 -1.22 28.68
N VAL A 96 -2.96 -0.54 29.74
CA VAL A 96 -2.47 0.85 29.65
C VAL A 96 -1.19 0.92 28.82
N LEU A 97 -0.19 0.09 29.13
CA LEU A 97 1.08 0.06 28.40
C LEU A 97 0.89 -0.32 26.93
N HIS A 98 0.01 -1.27 26.65
CA HIS A 98 -0.37 -1.68 25.29
C HIS A 98 -0.94 -0.52 24.48
N ASN A 99 -1.92 0.22 25.04
CA ASN A 99 -2.52 1.37 24.35
C ASN A 99 -1.52 2.52 24.17
N VAL A 100 -0.69 2.82 25.19
CA VAL A 100 0.35 3.85 25.11
C VAL A 100 1.40 3.48 24.07
N PHE A 101 1.86 2.22 24.07
CA PHE A 101 2.80 1.70 23.09
C PHE A 101 2.26 1.87 21.68
N LEU A 102 1.05 1.39 21.40
CA LEU A 102 0.45 1.50 20.06
C LEU A 102 0.20 2.96 19.66
N CYS A 103 -0.15 3.84 20.60
CA CYS A 103 -0.28 5.27 20.34
C CYS A 103 1.05 5.89 19.89
N VAL A 104 2.13 5.68 20.65
CA VAL A 104 3.47 6.23 20.37
C VAL A 104 4.04 5.63 19.09
N TYR A 105 3.93 4.32 18.94
CA TYR A 105 4.34 3.58 17.75
C TYR A 105 3.64 4.09 16.48
N SER A 106 2.32 4.31 16.56
CA SER A 106 1.54 4.80 15.41
C SER A 106 1.92 6.24 15.07
N ALA A 107 2.13 7.11 16.07
CA ALA A 107 2.59 8.48 15.85
C ALA A 107 4.00 8.53 15.21
N TRP A 108 4.91 7.67 15.68
CA TRP A 108 6.26 7.53 15.13
C TRP A 108 6.23 7.04 13.68
N THR A 109 5.43 6.01 13.39
CA THR A 109 5.24 5.47 12.03
C THR A 109 4.67 6.53 11.09
N PHE A 110 3.65 7.28 11.55
CA PHE A 110 3.05 8.38 10.78
C PHE A 110 4.09 9.45 10.45
N TRP A 111 4.85 9.91 11.44
CA TRP A 111 5.84 10.96 11.26
C TRP A 111 6.97 10.52 10.33
N GLY A 112 7.44 9.28 10.48
CA GLY A 112 8.44 8.66 9.62
C GLY A 112 8.00 8.59 8.16
N MET A 113 6.80 8.07 7.92
CA MET A 113 6.20 8.01 6.59
C MET A 113 5.96 9.40 6.01
N LEU A 114 5.42 10.34 6.78
CA LEU A 114 5.18 11.71 6.33
C LEU A 114 6.49 12.39 5.90
N SER A 115 7.56 12.19 6.66
CA SER A 115 8.88 12.72 6.35
C SER A 115 9.46 12.11 5.07
N GLY A 116 9.37 10.78 4.90
CA GLY A 116 9.82 10.10 3.67
C GLY A 116 9.01 10.52 2.45
N MET A 117 7.70 10.65 2.59
CA MET A 117 6.81 11.10 1.51
C MET A 117 7.11 12.53 1.07
N ARG A 118 7.39 13.46 1.99
CA ARG A 118 7.79 14.83 1.65
C ARG A 118 9.07 14.90 0.81
N ARG A 119 9.99 13.93 0.99
CA ARG A 119 11.22 13.82 0.18
C ARG A 119 11.00 13.09 -1.15
N SER A 120 9.99 12.24 -1.22
CA SER A 120 9.71 11.41 -2.40
C SER A 120 8.80 12.11 -3.42
N ILE A 121 7.81 12.87 -2.97
CA ILE A 121 6.73 13.36 -3.83
C ILE A 121 7.13 14.68 -4.48
N GLN A 122 7.12 14.68 -5.82
CA GLN A 122 7.34 15.90 -6.59
C GLN A 122 6.17 16.88 -6.45
N ASN A 123 6.48 18.17 -6.37
CA ASN A 123 5.49 19.23 -6.25
C ASN A 123 4.62 19.31 -7.52
N PRO A 124 3.28 19.25 -7.42
CA PRO A 124 2.38 19.32 -8.57
C PRO A 124 2.47 20.63 -9.36
N THR A 125 2.90 21.72 -8.75
CA THR A 125 3.13 23.02 -9.42
C THR A 125 4.58 23.21 -9.86
N GLY A 126 5.43 22.20 -9.67
CA GLY A 126 6.83 22.22 -10.07
C GLY A 126 7.03 21.98 -11.57
N PRO A 127 8.30 21.95 -12.03
CA PRO A 127 8.65 21.83 -13.46
C PRO A 127 8.12 20.57 -14.14
N GLN A 128 7.99 19.46 -13.39
CA GLN A 128 7.49 18.18 -13.88
C GLN A 128 5.95 18.06 -13.81
N GLY A 129 5.28 19.07 -13.25
CA GLY A 129 3.83 19.16 -13.13
C GLY A 129 3.17 17.96 -12.44
N LEU A 130 1.89 17.75 -12.79
CA LEU A 130 1.09 16.63 -12.27
C LEU A 130 1.62 15.26 -12.68
N ALA A 131 2.29 15.15 -13.84
CA ALA A 131 2.89 13.89 -14.29
C ALA A 131 4.00 13.44 -13.33
N GLY A 132 4.89 14.34 -12.92
CA GLY A 132 5.93 14.04 -11.92
C GLY A 132 5.36 13.65 -10.56
N THR A 133 4.28 14.30 -10.12
CA THR A 133 3.59 13.93 -8.86
C THR A 133 2.94 12.55 -8.97
N ALA A 134 2.24 12.26 -10.07
CA ALA A 134 1.62 10.95 -10.29
C ALA A 134 2.65 9.83 -10.36
N ASP A 135 3.74 10.04 -11.11
CA ASP A 135 4.88 9.12 -11.17
C ASP A 135 5.48 8.87 -9.78
N SER A 136 5.60 9.90 -8.94
CA SER A 136 6.06 9.77 -7.54
C SER A 136 5.17 8.87 -6.69
N PHE A 137 3.86 8.90 -6.94
CA PHE A 137 2.90 8.05 -6.23
C PHE A 137 2.81 6.64 -6.80
N CYS A 138 2.99 6.47 -8.11
CA CYS A 138 2.87 5.20 -8.81
C CYS A 138 4.14 4.34 -8.77
N ARG A 139 5.32 4.96 -8.63
CA ARG A 139 6.60 4.28 -8.71
C ARG A 139 7.34 4.32 -7.39
N LEU A 140 7.60 3.14 -6.83
CA LEU A 140 8.22 3.00 -5.51
C LEU A 140 9.75 3.06 -5.55
N HIS A 141 10.39 2.72 -6.68
CA HIS A 141 11.85 2.60 -6.78
C HIS A 141 12.45 3.52 -7.85
N GLY A 142 13.76 3.73 -7.77
CA GLY A 142 14.54 4.59 -8.67
C GLY A 142 14.90 5.93 -8.04
N ALA A 143 15.47 6.84 -8.84
CA ALA A 143 15.78 8.19 -8.39
C ALA A 143 14.55 9.10 -8.46
N SER A 144 14.64 10.28 -7.83
CA SER A 144 13.61 11.31 -7.93
C SER A 144 13.51 11.87 -9.36
N GLY A 145 12.33 12.37 -9.71
CA GLY A 145 12.08 13.01 -11.02
C GLY A 145 11.42 12.07 -12.03
N LEU A 146 10.63 12.68 -12.93
CA LEU A 146 9.82 11.98 -13.92
C LEU A 146 10.70 11.14 -14.87
N GLY A 147 10.43 9.83 -14.94
CA GLY A 147 11.15 8.89 -15.82
C GLY A 147 12.39 8.24 -15.23
N ASN A 148 12.85 8.69 -14.06
CA ASN A 148 13.96 8.05 -13.35
C ASN A 148 13.54 6.85 -12.50
N SER A 149 12.28 6.41 -12.63
CA SER A 149 11.74 5.28 -11.89
C SER A 149 12.32 3.96 -12.38
N VAL A 150 12.45 3.03 -11.45
CA VAL A 150 12.81 1.64 -11.74
C VAL A 150 11.58 0.80 -11.40
N TYR A 151 11.18 -0.08 -12.32
CA TYR A 151 10.00 -0.91 -12.16
C TYR A 151 10.25 -2.31 -12.74
N TYR A 152 9.49 -3.28 -12.25
CA TYR A 152 9.60 -4.65 -12.73
C TYR A 152 8.78 -4.83 -14.00
N ASN A 153 9.36 -5.50 -14.99
CA ASN A 153 8.68 -5.90 -16.22
C ASN A 153 8.57 -7.43 -16.24
N GLU A 154 7.34 -7.96 -16.21
CA GLU A 154 7.08 -9.40 -16.19
C GLU A 154 7.52 -10.09 -17.49
N THR A 155 7.34 -9.44 -18.64
CA THR A 155 7.71 -10.00 -19.96
C THR A 155 9.20 -10.23 -20.08
N SER A 156 10.03 -9.29 -19.58
CA SER A 156 11.49 -9.42 -19.58
C SER A 156 12.05 -10.02 -18.29
N SER A 157 11.18 -10.35 -17.32
CA SER A 157 11.53 -10.87 -15.99
C SER A 157 12.69 -10.10 -15.30
N SER A 158 12.71 -8.78 -15.44
CA SER A 158 13.81 -7.92 -14.99
C SER A 158 13.31 -6.55 -14.55
N PHE A 159 14.07 -5.91 -13.68
CA PHE A 159 13.89 -4.49 -13.39
C PHE A 159 14.43 -3.66 -14.56
N VAL A 160 13.61 -2.72 -15.01
CA VAL A 160 13.92 -1.83 -16.13
C VAL A 160 13.64 -0.40 -15.71
N SER A 161 14.13 0.54 -16.51
CA SER A 161 13.83 1.96 -16.37
C SER A 161 13.63 2.58 -17.74
N ALA A 162 12.94 3.70 -17.76
CA ALA A 162 12.73 4.49 -18.96
C ALA A 162 13.98 5.27 -19.40
N THR A 163 15.00 5.39 -18.53
CA THR A 163 16.25 6.10 -18.79
C THR A 163 17.45 5.18 -18.68
N GLU A 164 18.50 5.40 -19.49
CA GLU A 164 19.73 4.58 -19.46
C GLU A 164 20.53 4.72 -18.15
N HIS A 165 20.39 5.84 -17.44
CA HIS A 165 21.14 6.15 -16.21
C HIS A 165 20.43 5.65 -14.94
N ALA A 166 19.63 4.59 -15.07
CA ALA A 166 18.82 4.08 -13.98
C ALA A 166 19.65 3.51 -12.84
N ALA A 167 19.19 3.74 -11.61
CA ALA A 167 19.79 3.24 -10.39
C ALA A 167 19.51 1.73 -10.21
N ILE A 168 19.96 0.89 -11.14
CA ILE A 168 19.89 -0.57 -11.08
C ILE A 168 21.28 -1.10 -10.76
N VAL A 169 21.41 -1.87 -9.68
CA VAL A 169 22.66 -2.48 -9.21
C VAL A 169 22.43 -3.98 -9.12
N ASN A 170 23.26 -4.78 -9.80
CA ASN A 170 23.14 -6.25 -9.85
C ASN A 170 21.74 -6.75 -10.26
N GLY A 171 21.08 -6.04 -11.18
CA GLY A 171 19.73 -6.40 -11.66
C GLY A 171 18.58 -6.05 -10.71
N LEU A 172 18.86 -5.39 -9.58
CA LEU A 172 17.86 -4.91 -8.63
C LEU A 172 17.85 -3.38 -8.54
N PRO A 173 16.74 -2.74 -8.15
CA PRO A 173 16.74 -1.34 -7.82
C PRO A 173 17.74 -1.04 -6.70
N SER A 174 18.54 0.00 -6.86
CA SER A 174 19.48 0.45 -5.84
C SER A 174 18.72 0.84 -4.58
N GLY A 175 19.11 0.28 -3.44
CA GLY A 175 18.56 0.64 -2.14
C GLY A 175 19.21 1.86 -1.49
N THR A 176 20.28 2.40 -2.08
CA THR A 176 21.00 3.59 -1.56
C THR A 176 20.59 4.89 -2.25
N VAL A 177 20.01 4.79 -3.45
CA VAL A 177 19.51 5.97 -4.18
C VAL A 177 18.18 6.40 -3.57
N GLY A 178 18.17 7.59 -2.98
CA GLY A 178 16.98 8.21 -2.40
C GLY A 178 16.07 8.85 -3.44
N GLY A 179 14.99 9.47 -2.96
CA GLY A 179 14.05 10.24 -3.78
C GLY A 179 12.78 9.51 -4.21
N ARG A 180 12.57 8.27 -3.77
CA ARG A 180 11.33 7.49 -3.96
C ARG A 180 10.88 6.82 -2.68
N MET A 181 9.58 6.58 -2.58
CA MET A 181 8.92 6.20 -1.33
C MET A 181 9.50 4.95 -0.68
N TRP A 182 9.92 3.94 -1.46
CA TRP A 182 10.46 2.69 -0.92
C TRP A 182 11.68 2.93 -0.01
N ASN A 183 12.72 3.56 -0.57
CA ASN A 183 13.98 3.82 0.13
C ASN A 183 13.85 4.95 1.16
N GLU A 184 12.96 5.92 0.91
CA GLU A 184 12.74 7.06 1.81
C GLU A 184 12.00 6.70 3.11
N GLY A 185 11.40 5.51 3.18
CA GLY A 185 10.87 4.97 4.42
C GLY A 185 9.82 3.86 4.27
N LEU A 186 9.13 3.75 3.12
CA LEU A 186 8.01 2.81 2.97
C LEU A 186 8.42 1.35 3.17
N ALA A 187 9.63 0.96 2.73
CA ALA A 187 10.13 -0.40 2.95
C ALA A 187 10.25 -0.73 4.45
N PHE A 188 10.85 0.17 5.22
CA PHE A 188 11.08 0.00 6.65
C PHE A 188 9.79 0.13 7.47
N TYR A 189 9.12 1.28 7.37
CA TYR A 189 7.90 1.55 8.13
C TYR A 189 6.75 0.66 7.68
N GLY A 190 6.63 0.37 6.39
CA GLY A 190 5.60 -0.52 5.87
C GLY A 190 5.74 -1.95 6.39
N TRP A 191 6.97 -2.44 6.53
CA TRP A 191 7.20 -3.78 7.07
C TRP A 191 6.96 -3.88 8.58
N ILE A 192 7.41 -2.90 9.37
CA ILE A 192 7.10 -2.88 10.81
C ILE A 192 5.60 -2.67 11.03
N PHE A 193 4.95 -1.85 10.21
CA PHE A 193 3.50 -1.67 10.22
C PHE A 193 2.73 -2.93 9.80
N TYR A 194 3.27 -3.72 8.88
CA TYR A 194 2.77 -5.06 8.61
C TYR A 194 2.86 -5.95 9.86
N LEU A 195 4.02 -5.97 10.54
CA LEU A 195 4.17 -6.72 11.79
C LEU A 195 3.21 -6.27 12.90
N SER A 196 2.91 -4.97 12.97
CA SER A 196 2.00 -4.44 14.00
C SER A 196 0.58 -5.00 13.87
N LYS A 197 0.15 -5.45 12.68
CA LYS A 197 -1.18 -6.07 12.51
C LYS A 197 -1.31 -7.39 13.26
N PHE A 198 -0.21 -8.14 13.42
CA PHE A 198 -0.20 -9.34 14.26
C PHE A 198 -0.22 -8.99 15.75
N TYR A 199 0.47 -7.91 16.14
CA TYR A 199 0.46 -7.43 17.52
C TYR A 199 -0.92 -6.90 17.94
N GLU A 200 -1.63 -6.21 17.05
CA GLU A 200 -2.97 -5.64 17.28
C GLU A 200 -4.04 -6.71 17.61
N VAL A 201 -3.78 -8.00 17.37
CA VAL A 201 -4.62 -9.11 17.85
C VAL A 201 -4.81 -9.08 19.38
N LEU A 202 -3.85 -8.51 20.11
CA LEU A 202 -3.96 -8.31 21.56
C LEU A 202 -5.16 -7.44 21.95
N ASP A 203 -5.66 -6.54 21.10
CA ASP A 203 -6.90 -5.81 21.33
C ASP A 203 -8.10 -6.76 21.47
N THR A 204 -8.13 -7.79 20.63
CA THR A 204 -9.17 -8.82 20.66
C THR A 204 -9.04 -9.67 21.93
N PHE A 205 -7.80 -10.03 22.30
CA PHE A 205 -7.53 -10.73 23.55
C PHE A 205 -8.00 -9.93 24.77
N ILE A 206 -7.72 -8.63 24.85
CA ILE A 206 -8.16 -7.77 25.96
C ILE A 206 -9.69 -7.76 26.10
N ILE A 207 -10.42 -7.71 24.98
CA ILE A 207 -11.88 -7.75 24.97
C ILE A 207 -12.40 -9.09 25.49
N LEU A 208 -11.86 -10.19 24.97
CA LEU A 208 -12.21 -11.55 25.39
C LEU A 208 -11.91 -11.79 26.87
N ALA A 209 -10.74 -11.35 27.34
CA ALA A 209 -10.33 -11.48 28.74
C ALA A 209 -11.28 -10.73 29.70
N LYS A 210 -11.85 -9.60 29.26
CA LYS A 210 -12.85 -8.84 30.03
C LYS A 210 -14.24 -9.50 30.04
N GLY A 211 -14.38 -10.73 29.54
CA GLY A 211 -15.63 -11.49 29.47
C GLY A 211 -16.56 -11.03 28.35
N LYS A 212 -16.17 -10.00 27.60
CA LYS A 212 -16.88 -9.58 26.41
C LYS A 212 -16.55 -10.54 25.28
N LEU A 213 -17.41 -10.56 24.29
CA LEU A 213 -17.23 -11.42 23.12
C LEU A 213 -16.71 -10.53 21.98
N SER A 214 -15.74 -11.01 21.23
CA SER A 214 -15.21 -10.28 20.07
C SER A 214 -16.26 -10.22 18.97
N SER A 215 -16.45 -9.05 18.38
CA SER A 215 -17.38 -8.88 17.26
C SER A 215 -16.84 -9.51 15.97
N THR A 216 -17.74 -9.92 15.08
CA THR A 216 -17.36 -10.35 13.72
C THR A 216 -16.62 -9.24 12.98
N LEU A 217 -17.00 -7.98 13.20
CA LEU A 217 -16.35 -6.81 12.61
C LEU A 217 -14.87 -6.75 12.99
N GLN A 218 -14.57 -6.87 14.29
CA GLN A 218 -13.20 -6.82 14.79
C GLN A 218 -12.36 -7.99 14.26
N THR A 219 -12.94 -9.20 14.29
CA THR A 219 -12.25 -10.41 13.80
C THR A 219 -11.98 -10.33 12.30
N TYR A 220 -12.97 -9.90 11.51
CA TYR A 220 -12.84 -9.71 10.07
C TYR A 220 -11.81 -8.62 9.74
N HIS A 221 -11.82 -7.51 10.48
CA HIS A 221 -10.89 -6.40 10.28
C HIS A 221 -9.43 -6.82 10.54
N HIS A 222 -9.12 -7.40 11.70
CA HIS A 222 -7.73 -7.76 12.01
C HIS A 222 -7.20 -8.86 11.07
N ALA A 223 -8.00 -9.87 10.75
CA ALA A 223 -7.60 -10.94 9.82
C ALA A 223 -7.38 -10.40 8.39
N GLY A 224 -8.33 -9.60 7.88
CA GLY A 224 -8.21 -9.02 6.54
C GLY A 224 -7.09 -7.99 6.43
N ALA A 225 -6.84 -7.21 7.47
CA ALA A 225 -5.73 -6.26 7.51
C ALA A 225 -4.36 -6.95 7.40
N MET A 226 -4.18 -8.12 8.04
CA MET A 226 -2.94 -8.91 7.88
C MET A 226 -2.72 -9.33 6.42
N LEU A 227 -3.76 -9.81 5.75
CA LEU A 227 -3.69 -10.28 4.36
C LEU A 227 -3.47 -9.13 3.37
N CYS A 228 -4.17 -8.00 3.56
CA CYS A 228 -4.03 -6.82 2.70
C CYS A 228 -2.65 -6.17 2.85
N MET A 229 -2.14 -6.07 4.09
CA MET A 229 -0.80 -5.54 4.33
C MET A 229 0.28 -6.47 3.76
N TRP A 230 0.11 -7.79 3.91
CA TRP A 230 1.00 -8.76 3.28
C TRP A 230 1.06 -8.57 1.77
N ALA A 231 -0.09 -8.55 1.07
CA ALA A 231 -0.11 -8.44 -0.38
C ALA A 231 0.52 -7.11 -0.85
N GLY A 232 0.21 -6.00 -0.19
CA GLY A 232 0.78 -4.70 -0.53
C GLY A 232 2.30 -4.63 -0.38
N MET A 233 2.85 -5.17 0.72
CA MET A 233 4.31 -5.21 0.94
C MET A 233 4.99 -6.26 0.06
N ARG A 234 4.39 -7.45 -0.09
CA ARG A 234 4.94 -8.56 -0.86
C ARG A 234 5.10 -8.22 -2.34
N TYR A 235 4.09 -7.59 -2.92
CA TYR A 235 4.09 -7.20 -4.33
C TYR A 235 4.53 -5.75 -4.56
N MET A 236 5.00 -5.07 -3.50
CA MET A 236 5.46 -3.67 -3.56
C MET A 236 4.42 -2.77 -4.27
N SER A 237 3.15 -2.95 -3.92
CA SER A 237 2.04 -2.26 -4.56
C SER A 237 1.94 -0.83 -4.07
N ALA A 238 2.04 0.12 -4.99
CA ALA A 238 2.18 1.53 -4.67
C ALA A 238 1.13 2.09 -3.68
N PRO A 239 -0.18 1.76 -3.76
CA PRO A 239 -1.19 2.25 -2.80
C PRO A 239 -0.94 1.90 -1.32
N ILE A 240 -0.02 0.97 -1.02
CA ILE A 240 0.27 0.52 0.36
C ILE A 240 0.69 1.67 1.29
N TRP A 241 1.31 2.74 0.76
CA TRP A 241 1.66 3.92 1.56
C TRP A 241 0.45 4.55 2.24
N GLN A 242 -0.73 4.51 1.61
CA GLN A 242 -1.97 5.10 2.14
C GLN A 242 -2.40 4.35 3.39
N PHE A 243 -2.28 3.02 3.36
CA PHE A 243 -2.54 2.18 4.51
C PHE A 243 -1.58 2.58 5.63
N VAL A 244 -0.27 2.59 5.39
CA VAL A 244 0.71 2.86 6.44
C VAL A 244 0.55 4.29 7.01
N LEU A 245 0.50 5.32 6.16
CA LEU A 245 0.44 6.72 6.59
C LEU A 245 -0.90 7.07 7.27
N ILE A 246 -2.02 6.86 6.57
CA ILE A 246 -3.32 7.35 7.05
C ILE A 246 -3.82 6.51 8.22
N ASN A 247 -3.62 5.19 8.18
CA ASN A 247 -4.01 4.34 9.31
C ASN A 247 -3.18 4.65 10.55
N SER A 248 -1.86 4.84 10.44
CA SER A 248 -1.03 5.17 11.61
C SER A 248 -1.43 6.51 12.25
N PHE A 249 -1.82 7.51 11.46
CA PHE A 249 -2.40 8.75 12.00
C PHE A 249 -3.68 8.50 12.80
N ILE A 250 -4.65 7.80 12.22
CA ILE A 250 -5.94 7.54 12.87
C ILE A 250 -5.80 6.59 14.07
N HIS A 251 -4.92 5.58 13.97
CA HIS A 251 -4.60 4.67 15.08
C HIS A 251 -3.93 5.41 16.23
N SER A 252 -3.05 6.38 15.97
CA SER A 252 -2.50 7.22 17.04
C SER A 252 -3.61 7.92 17.82
N LEU A 253 -4.59 8.53 17.14
CA LEU A 253 -5.72 9.20 17.80
C LEU A 253 -6.65 8.21 18.52
N MET A 254 -6.88 7.03 17.94
CA MET A 254 -7.73 5.99 18.51
C MET A 254 -7.12 5.39 19.80
N TYR A 255 -5.84 5.02 19.79
CA TYR A 255 -5.17 4.49 20.98
C TYR A 255 -4.94 5.56 22.04
N PHE A 256 -4.76 6.82 21.65
CA PHE A 256 -4.80 7.93 22.60
C PHE A 256 -6.16 8.00 23.30
N TYR A 257 -7.26 7.92 22.55
CA TYR A 257 -8.61 7.84 23.12
C TYR A 257 -8.81 6.63 24.04
N TYR A 258 -8.31 5.44 23.67
CA TYR A 258 -8.40 4.25 24.53
C TYR A 258 -7.56 4.38 25.79
N THR A 259 -6.41 5.04 25.73
CA THR A 259 -5.59 5.36 26.90
C THR A 259 -6.36 6.26 27.87
N LEU A 260 -6.97 7.34 27.38
CA LEU A 260 -7.79 8.24 28.22
C LEU A 260 -8.97 7.51 28.89
N THR A 261 -9.66 6.65 28.14
CA THR A 261 -10.79 5.89 28.69
C THR A 261 -10.33 4.80 29.69
N ALA A 262 -9.13 4.24 29.56
CA ALA A 262 -8.54 3.33 30.55
C ALA A 262 -8.27 4.04 31.89
N PHE A 263 -7.88 5.31 31.87
CA PHE A 263 -7.74 6.16 33.07
C PHE A 263 -9.08 6.73 33.58
N SER A 264 -10.22 6.28 33.03
CA SER A 264 -11.56 6.79 33.38
C SER A 264 -11.74 8.29 33.15
N ILE A 265 -10.95 8.89 32.24
CA ILE A 265 -11.09 10.28 31.84
C ILE A 265 -12.29 10.38 30.89
N ARG A 266 -13.26 11.24 31.23
CA ARG A 266 -14.50 11.39 30.46
C ARG A 266 -14.24 12.17 29.18
N VAL A 267 -14.18 11.46 28.06
CA VAL A 267 -14.03 12.08 26.74
C VAL A 267 -15.40 12.51 26.19
N PRO A 268 -15.54 13.75 25.68
CA PRO A 268 -16.80 14.23 25.09
C PRO A 268 -17.27 13.38 23.90
N THR A 269 -18.59 13.18 23.79
CA THR A 269 -19.23 12.45 22.67
C THR A 269 -18.85 12.99 21.27
N PRO A 270 -18.68 14.31 21.04
CA PRO A 270 -18.23 14.83 19.75
C PRO A 270 -16.88 14.27 19.32
N VAL A 271 -15.90 14.14 20.25
CA VAL A 271 -14.57 13.58 19.95
C VAL A 271 -14.70 12.11 19.51
N LYS A 272 -15.51 11.33 20.24
CA LYS A 272 -15.81 9.94 19.86
C LYS A 272 -16.44 9.86 18.46
N ARG A 273 -17.39 10.75 18.15
CA ARG A 273 -18.04 10.80 16.83
C ARG A 273 -17.05 11.17 15.73
N SER A 274 -16.21 12.18 15.96
CA SER A 274 -15.16 12.60 15.01
C SER A 274 -14.17 11.49 14.70
N LEU A 275 -13.75 10.70 15.71
CA LEU A 275 -12.88 9.54 15.49
C LEU A 275 -13.53 8.52 14.56
N THR A 276 -14.80 8.15 14.80
CA THR A 276 -15.52 7.21 13.92
C THR A 276 -15.73 7.79 12.52
N THR A 277 -15.98 9.10 12.40
CA THR A 277 -16.07 9.76 11.09
C THR A 277 -14.75 9.71 10.34
N MET A 278 -13.62 10.00 10.99
CA MET A 278 -12.29 9.89 10.36
C MET A 278 -11.98 8.46 9.89
N GLN A 279 -12.34 7.43 10.68
CA GLN A 279 -12.18 6.02 10.29
C GLN A 279 -13.01 5.68 9.04
N ILE A 280 -14.26 6.13 8.96
CA ILE A 280 -15.11 5.90 7.78
C ILE A 280 -14.56 6.63 6.56
N THR A 281 -14.16 7.90 6.73
CA THR A 281 -13.54 8.69 5.66
C THR A 281 -12.28 8.02 5.15
N GLN A 282 -11.43 7.47 6.03
CA GLN A 282 -10.25 6.71 5.64
C GLN A 282 -10.60 5.53 4.73
N PHE A 283 -11.63 4.75 5.04
CA PHE A 283 -12.00 3.61 4.20
C PHE A 283 -12.54 4.05 2.84
N ILE A 284 -13.44 5.04 2.80
CA ILE A 284 -14.04 5.51 1.54
C ILE A 284 -12.99 6.15 0.65
N VAL A 285 -12.23 7.10 1.17
CA VAL A 285 -11.20 7.82 0.40
C VAL A 285 -10.05 6.88 0.04
N GLY A 286 -9.59 6.05 0.98
CA GLY A 286 -8.51 5.09 0.74
C GLY A 286 -8.86 4.04 -0.30
N ALA A 287 -10.07 3.45 -0.24
CA ALA A 287 -10.53 2.50 -1.25
C ALA A 287 -10.66 3.16 -2.62
N SER A 288 -11.26 4.36 -2.68
CA SER A 288 -11.43 5.09 -3.94
C SER A 288 -10.09 5.43 -4.58
N ASN A 289 -9.13 5.90 -3.79
CA ASN A 289 -7.79 6.21 -4.26
C ASN A 289 -7.04 4.95 -4.70
N THR A 290 -7.13 3.85 -3.93
CA THR A 290 -6.52 2.56 -4.30
C THR A 290 -7.05 2.03 -5.64
N ILE A 291 -8.36 2.15 -5.90
CA ILE A 291 -8.97 1.81 -7.19
C ILE A 291 -8.45 2.73 -8.30
N ALA A 292 -8.30 4.03 -8.03
CA ALA A 292 -7.86 5.00 -9.03
C ALA A 292 -6.47 4.67 -9.61
N TYR A 293 -5.58 4.03 -8.84
CA TYR A 293 -4.25 3.63 -9.34
C TYR A 293 -4.36 2.68 -10.54
N SER A 294 -5.38 1.82 -10.59
CA SER A 294 -5.60 0.93 -11.74
C SER A 294 -5.97 1.66 -13.02
N PHE A 295 -6.41 2.93 -12.93
CA PHE A 295 -6.89 3.71 -14.07
C PHE A 295 -6.00 4.90 -14.43
N ILE A 296 -4.96 5.17 -13.64
CA ILE A 296 -4.05 6.29 -13.86
C ILE A 296 -2.91 5.87 -14.79
N SER A 297 -2.67 6.69 -15.81
CA SER A 297 -1.51 6.66 -16.69
C SER A 297 -0.92 8.05 -16.83
N TYR A 298 0.38 8.15 -17.12
CA TYR A 298 1.05 9.44 -17.32
C TYR A 298 2.11 9.34 -18.41
N LYS A 299 2.47 10.47 -19.01
CA LYS A 299 3.51 10.54 -20.03
C LYS A 299 4.88 10.76 -19.39
N VAL A 300 5.86 10.00 -19.85
CA VAL A 300 7.25 10.03 -19.37
C VAL A 300 8.18 10.33 -20.56
N PRO A 301 9.18 11.22 -20.42
CA PRO A 301 10.17 11.46 -21.45
C PRO A 301 11.19 10.30 -21.50
N VAL A 302 11.42 9.76 -22.70
CA VAL A 302 12.40 8.71 -22.99
C VAL A 302 13.36 9.23 -24.05
N ALA A 303 14.66 9.10 -23.84
CA ALA A 303 15.66 9.44 -24.86
C ALA A 303 15.86 8.24 -25.79
N ILE A 304 15.62 8.44 -27.08
CA ILE A 304 15.90 7.46 -28.13
C ILE A 304 17.16 7.93 -28.85
N ILE A 305 18.19 7.09 -28.82
CA ILE A 305 19.44 7.32 -29.53
C ILE A 305 19.28 6.77 -30.94
N GLN A 306 19.07 7.66 -31.92
CA GLN A 306 19.12 7.28 -33.34
C GLN A 306 20.54 7.47 -33.87
N LYS A 307 21.04 6.44 -34.56
CA LYS A 307 22.25 6.55 -35.37
C LYS A 307 21.94 7.46 -36.56
N LEU A 308 22.58 8.62 -36.67
CA LEU A 308 22.47 9.41 -37.89
C LEU A 308 23.07 8.61 -39.03
N ALA A 309 22.31 8.45 -40.12
CA ALA A 309 22.87 7.99 -41.38
C ALA A 309 23.99 8.95 -41.79
N ALA A 310 25.17 8.42 -42.12
CA ALA A 310 26.25 9.23 -42.68
C ALA A 310 25.71 9.97 -43.93
N PRO A 311 26.06 11.26 -44.14
CA PRO A 311 25.67 11.94 -45.35
C PRO A 311 26.22 11.15 -46.55
N ALA A 312 25.33 10.68 -47.43
CA ALA A 312 25.73 10.09 -48.69
C ALA A 312 26.36 11.20 -49.54
N TYR A 313 27.68 11.35 -49.48
CA TYR A 313 28.39 12.12 -50.49
C TYR A 313 28.25 11.38 -51.82
N ALA A 314 27.47 11.95 -52.74
CA ALA A 314 27.43 11.51 -54.11
C ALA A 314 28.82 11.71 -54.72
N THR A 315 29.59 10.64 -54.88
CA THR A 315 30.78 10.65 -55.72
C THR A 315 30.33 10.80 -57.17
N THR A 316 30.46 12.01 -57.72
CA THR A 316 30.48 12.22 -59.17
C THR A 316 31.69 11.48 -59.72
N ALA A 317 31.46 10.38 -60.42
CA ALA A 317 32.49 9.63 -61.14
C ALA A 317 33.12 10.53 -62.22
N ALA A 318 34.44 10.69 -62.18
CA ALA A 318 35.23 11.19 -63.31
C ALA A 318 35.48 10.03 -64.30
N PRO A 319 35.58 10.30 -65.61
CA PRO A 319 35.58 9.25 -66.63
C PRO A 319 36.93 8.53 -66.71
N ASP A 320 36.83 7.28 -67.17
CA ASP A 320 37.91 6.34 -67.47
C ASP A 320 39.08 6.95 -68.25
N ALA A 321 40.30 6.61 -67.83
CA ALA A 321 41.45 6.50 -68.71
C ALA A 321 42.24 5.23 -68.33
N SER A 322 42.47 4.42 -69.35
CA SER A 322 42.94 3.04 -69.35
C SER A 322 44.42 2.85 -69.01
N GLN A 323 44.67 1.76 -68.27
CA GLN A 323 45.79 0.79 -68.27
C GLN A 323 47.20 1.22 -68.73
N GLU A 324 48.19 0.91 -67.87
CA GLU A 324 49.35 0.12 -68.29
C GLU A 324 49.94 -0.69 -67.12
N THR A 325 50.25 -1.95 -67.41
CA THR A 325 50.84 -2.96 -66.52
C THR A 325 52.35 -2.80 -66.42
N ALA A 326 52.91 -2.79 -65.21
CA ALA A 326 54.33 -3.08 -65.00
C ALA A 326 54.52 -3.95 -63.76
N VAL A 327 55.03 -5.15 -64.03
CA VAL A 327 55.47 -6.17 -63.09
C VAL A 327 56.90 -5.81 -62.72
N ASP A 328 57.16 -5.38 -61.48
CA ASP A 328 58.48 -5.52 -60.84
C ASP A 328 58.43 -4.99 -59.40
N GLY A 329 58.93 -5.79 -58.45
CA GLY A 329 59.00 -5.39 -57.04
C GLY A 329 59.27 -6.53 -56.05
N ALA A 330 59.21 -7.79 -56.49
CA ALA A 330 59.54 -8.95 -55.65
C ALA A 330 61.05 -9.08 -55.34
N VAL A 331 61.91 -8.25 -55.94
CA VAL A 331 63.37 -8.28 -55.75
C VAL A 331 63.86 -7.26 -54.71
N GLU A 332 63.01 -6.31 -54.29
CA GLU A 332 63.42 -5.22 -53.39
C GLU A 332 63.22 -5.54 -51.89
N SER A 333 62.29 -6.45 -51.58
CA SER A 333 62.05 -6.94 -50.21
C SER A 333 63.12 -7.91 -49.68
N ILE A 334 63.85 -8.60 -50.58
CA ILE A 334 64.90 -9.56 -50.18
C ILE A 334 66.20 -8.83 -49.82
N LYS A 335 66.45 -7.65 -50.41
CA LYS A 335 67.66 -6.85 -50.14
C LYS A 335 67.62 -6.16 -48.76
N LYS A 336 66.43 -5.90 -48.23
CA LYS A 336 66.22 -5.23 -46.93
C LYS A 336 66.28 -6.16 -45.71
N PHE A 337 66.34 -7.48 -45.92
CA PHE A 337 66.39 -8.47 -44.84
C PHE A 337 67.83 -8.92 -44.49
N ILE A 338 68.82 -8.63 -45.34
CA ILE A 338 70.18 -9.19 -45.23
C ILE A 338 71.20 -8.22 -44.58
N TRP A 339 70.94 -6.92 -44.50
CA TRP A 339 71.92 -5.96 -43.95
C TRP A 339 71.31 -5.05 -42.89
N GLY A 340 71.63 -5.32 -41.62
CA GLY A 340 71.17 -4.55 -40.47
C GLY A 340 72.03 -3.32 -40.13
N ALA A 341 71.33 -2.31 -39.61
CA ALA A 341 71.72 -1.20 -38.74
C ALA A 341 72.83 -0.20 -39.18
N ALA A 342 72.47 1.10 -39.20
CA ALA A 342 73.18 2.17 -38.47
C ALA A 342 72.41 3.52 -38.54
N GLU A 343 72.56 4.30 -37.48
CA GLU A 343 71.89 5.57 -37.12
C GLU A 343 72.22 6.78 -38.02
N GLY A 344 71.38 7.82 -37.95
CA GLY A 344 71.72 9.17 -38.39
C GLY A 344 70.53 10.13 -38.45
N ALA A 345 70.45 11.05 -37.48
CA ALA A 345 69.41 12.07 -37.36
C ALA A 345 69.58 13.24 -38.35
N ALA A 346 68.50 13.66 -39.02
CA ALA A 346 68.21 15.05 -39.42
C ALA A 346 66.77 15.18 -39.96
N ALA A 347 66.01 16.15 -39.43
CA ALA A 347 64.72 16.64 -39.96
C ALA A 347 64.99 17.94 -40.79
N PRO A 348 64.00 18.58 -41.48
CA PRO A 348 62.57 18.28 -41.59
C PRO A 348 62.01 18.33 -43.04
N GLY A 349 60.93 17.59 -43.30
CA GLY A 349 60.17 17.70 -44.54
C GLY A 349 58.78 17.11 -44.33
N ALA A 350 57.76 17.96 -44.33
CA ALA A 350 56.37 17.62 -44.04
C ALA A 350 55.83 16.55 -45.01
N ALA A 351 55.60 15.34 -44.49
CA ALA A 351 54.75 14.36 -45.14
C ALA A 351 53.29 14.59 -44.69
N PRO A 352 52.29 14.49 -45.57
CA PRO A 352 50.90 14.61 -45.16
C PRO A 352 50.59 13.44 -44.23
N VAL A 353 50.19 13.76 -43.00
CA VAL A 353 49.58 12.81 -42.09
C VAL A 353 48.33 12.28 -42.81
N ALA A 354 48.32 10.99 -43.13
CA ALA A 354 47.09 10.31 -43.50
C ALA A 354 46.17 10.39 -42.28
N SER A 355 45.26 11.35 -42.29
CA SER A 355 44.15 11.42 -41.35
C SER A 355 43.37 10.12 -41.53
N GLN A 356 43.58 9.15 -40.64
CA GLN A 356 42.61 8.08 -40.45
C GLN A 356 41.31 8.79 -40.09
N ALA A 357 40.38 8.83 -41.05
CA ALA A 357 39.02 9.26 -40.80
C ALA A 357 38.43 8.25 -39.80
N VAL A 358 38.51 8.59 -38.50
CA VAL A 358 37.62 8.02 -37.51
C VAL A 358 36.23 8.44 -37.97
N THR A 359 35.48 7.51 -38.55
CA THR A 359 34.05 7.68 -38.72
C THR A 359 33.46 7.83 -37.33
N SER A 360 33.31 9.07 -36.85
CA SER A 360 32.54 9.34 -35.65
C SER A 360 31.11 8.98 -35.98
N GLU A 361 30.62 7.87 -35.43
CA GLU A 361 29.20 7.53 -35.49
C GLU A 361 28.46 8.66 -34.75
N ALA A 362 27.79 9.52 -35.50
CA ALA A 362 27.00 10.59 -34.93
C ALA A 362 25.68 9.99 -34.46
N PHE A 363 25.42 10.08 -33.16
CA PHE A 363 24.16 9.68 -32.55
C PHE A 363 23.35 10.93 -32.19
N ALA A 364 22.08 10.99 -32.60
CA ALA A 364 21.13 12.02 -32.18
C ALA A 364 20.26 11.43 -31.08
N ALA A 365 20.16 12.13 -29.96
CA ALA A 365 19.21 11.82 -28.91
C ALA A 365 17.91 12.60 -29.17
N GLU A 366 16.83 11.90 -29.52
CA GLU A 366 15.49 12.46 -29.61
C GLU A 366 14.69 12.11 -28.35
N THR A 367 13.97 13.07 -27.76
CA THR A 367 13.11 12.82 -26.59
C THR A 367 11.70 12.48 -27.05
N GLN A 368 11.30 11.22 -26.91
CA GLN A 368 9.93 10.77 -27.16
C GLN A 368 9.15 10.60 -25.85
N TYR A 369 7.87 11.00 -25.84
CA TYR A 369 7.00 10.82 -24.68
C TYR A 369 6.20 9.52 -24.80
N VAL A 370 6.43 8.60 -23.87
CA VAL A 370 5.73 7.32 -23.80
C VAL A 370 4.70 7.36 -22.67
N THR A 371 3.50 6.84 -22.93
CA THR A 371 2.46 6.70 -21.89
C THR A 371 2.76 5.46 -21.06
N GLN A 372 2.82 5.62 -19.74
CA GLN A 372 3.09 4.54 -18.80
C GLN A 372 1.93 4.41 -17.80
N PRO A 373 1.36 3.21 -17.60
CA PRO A 373 0.35 2.99 -16.58
C PRO A 373 0.97 2.98 -15.18
N CYS A 374 0.17 3.33 -14.18
CA CYS A 374 0.60 3.35 -12.79
C CYS A 374 0.94 1.95 -12.26
N ILE A 375 0.13 0.96 -12.64
CA ILE A 375 0.26 -0.45 -12.26
C ILE A 375 0.77 -1.25 -13.46
N MET A 376 1.78 -2.09 -13.25
CA MET A 376 2.45 -2.82 -14.34
C MET A 376 2.45 -4.34 -14.15
N THR A 377 2.21 -4.81 -12.92
CA THR A 377 2.36 -6.22 -12.58
C THR A 377 1.03 -6.83 -12.13
N THR A 378 0.91 -8.14 -12.37
CA THR A 378 -0.19 -8.97 -11.86
C THR A 378 -0.22 -8.98 -10.33
N GLY A 379 0.95 -8.94 -9.69
CA GLY A 379 1.09 -8.89 -8.23
C GLY A 379 0.55 -7.59 -7.62
N GLU A 380 0.91 -6.43 -8.17
CA GLU A 380 0.38 -5.14 -7.73
C GLU A 380 -1.14 -5.08 -7.88
N THR A 381 -1.65 -5.58 -9.01
CA THR A 381 -3.08 -5.67 -9.32
C THR A 381 -3.80 -6.56 -8.33
N PHE A 382 -3.26 -7.76 -8.05
CA PHE A 382 -3.81 -8.66 -7.03
C PHE A 382 -3.87 -7.99 -5.65
N ALA A 383 -2.82 -7.28 -5.24
CA ALA A 383 -2.81 -6.58 -3.95
C ALA A 383 -3.89 -5.49 -3.87
N ILE A 384 -4.09 -4.72 -4.95
CA ILE A 384 -5.16 -3.71 -5.05
C ILE A 384 -6.53 -4.37 -4.91
N TRP A 385 -6.82 -5.41 -5.69
CA TRP A 385 -8.13 -6.05 -5.68
C TRP A 385 -8.43 -6.80 -4.40
N LEU A 386 -7.43 -7.45 -3.80
CA LEU A 386 -7.57 -8.05 -2.47
C LEU A 386 -7.99 -6.98 -1.46
N ASN A 387 -7.34 -5.81 -1.48
CA ASN A 387 -7.67 -4.69 -0.60
C ASN A 387 -9.09 -4.15 -0.85
N VAL A 388 -9.45 -3.92 -2.11
CA VAL A 388 -10.78 -3.40 -2.49
C VAL A 388 -11.89 -4.36 -2.08
N LEU A 389 -11.76 -5.65 -2.40
CA LEU A 389 -12.74 -6.68 -2.04
C LEU A 389 -12.88 -6.82 -0.53
N TYR A 390 -11.77 -6.69 0.22
CA TYR A 390 -11.78 -6.70 1.67
C TYR A 390 -12.49 -5.47 2.25
N LEU A 391 -12.18 -4.26 1.74
CA LEU A 391 -12.69 -2.99 2.27
C LEU A 391 -14.17 -2.77 1.94
N ALA A 392 -14.71 -3.31 0.86
CA ALA A 392 -16.10 -3.12 0.47
C ALA A 392 -17.12 -3.52 1.57
N PRO A 393 -17.13 -4.76 2.08
CA PRO A 393 -18.03 -5.15 3.17
C PRO A 393 -17.70 -4.43 4.48
N LEU A 394 -16.43 -4.11 4.74
CA LEU A 394 -16.02 -3.40 5.94
C LEU A 394 -16.60 -1.97 5.96
N THR A 395 -16.48 -1.25 4.84
CA THR A 395 -17.00 0.10 4.66
C THR A 395 -18.52 0.11 4.86
N TYR A 396 -19.24 -0.85 4.27
CA TYR A 396 -20.67 -1.02 4.47
C TYR A 396 -21.02 -1.20 5.96
N LEU A 397 -20.33 -2.09 6.67
CA LEU A 397 -20.59 -2.36 8.08
C LEU A 397 -20.35 -1.12 8.96
N PHE A 398 -19.27 -0.37 8.72
CA PHE A 398 -18.97 0.85 9.47
C PHE A 398 -19.96 1.99 9.20
N VAL A 399 -20.36 2.18 7.94
CA VAL A 399 -21.37 3.18 7.57
C VAL A 399 -22.72 2.82 8.20
N SER A 400 -23.12 1.55 8.14
CA SER A 400 -24.35 1.05 8.77
C SER A 400 -24.35 1.29 10.29
N PHE A 401 -23.25 0.93 10.97
CA PHE A 401 -23.05 1.19 12.39
C PHE A 401 -23.16 2.68 12.75
N PHE A 402 -22.58 3.56 11.94
CA PHE A 402 -22.61 5.01 12.18
C PHE A 402 -24.02 5.59 12.05
N ILE A 403 -24.75 5.18 11.00
CA ILE A 403 -26.15 5.60 10.77
C ILE A 403 -27.01 5.16 11.96
N ALA A 404 -26.88 3.90 12.39
CA ALA A 404 -27.61 3.37 13.54
C ALA A 404 -27.28 4.11 14.85
N SER A 405 -25.99 4.32 15.11
CA SER A 405 -25.51 4.84 16.40
C SER A 405 -25.71 6.35 16.58
N TYR A 406 -25.60 7.12 15.50
CA TYR A 406 -25.55 8.59 15.57
C TYR A 406 -26.70 9.28 14.83
N VAL A 407 -27.06 8.84 13.63
CA VAL A 407 -28.09 9.52 12.81
C VAL A 407 -29.49 9.17 13.32
N LYS A 408 -29.82 7.88 13.41
CA LYS A 408 -31.15 7.42 13.86
C LYS A 408 -31.43 7.82 15.32
N ARG A 409 -30.39 7.82 16.17
CA ARG A 409 -30.43 8.25 17.57
C ARG A 409 -30.63 9.76 17.75
N SER A 410 -29.94 10.59 16.96
CA SER A 410 -30.11 12.05 16.97
C SER A 410 -31.53 12.44 16.54
N ASN A 411 -32.05 11.80 15.50
CA ASN A 411 -33.40 12.07 15.01
C ASN A 411 -34.47 11.59 16.01
N ALA A 412 -34.26 10.46 16.68
CA ALA A 412 -35.17 9.98 17.72
C ALA A 412 -35.14 10.85 19.00
N ALA A 413 -33.98 11.38 19.38
CA ALA A 413 -33.83 12.31 20.50
C ALA A 413 -34.51 13.66 20.21
N ASN A 414 -34.34 14.20 18.99
CA ASN A 414 -35.02 15.42 18.56
C ASN A 414 -36.55 15.26 18.49
N LYS A 415 -37.06 14.05 18.23
CA LYS A 415 -38.51 13.79 18.12
C LYS A 415 -39.22 13.59 19.48
N LYS A 416 -38.49 13.45 20.59
CA LYS A 416 -39.03 13.23 21.96
C LYS A 416 -38.80 14.41 22.92
N SER A 417 -38.54 15.60 22.39
CA SER A 417 -38.37 16.81 23.20
C SER A 417 -39.72 17.33 23.70
N HIS A 418 -40.21 16.83 24.85
CA HIS A 418 -41.14 17.59 25.70
C HIS A 418 -41.16 17.25 27.20
N ASP A 419 -40.36 16.31 27.71
CA ASP A 419 -40.28 16.08 29.17
C ASP A 419 -38.89 15.61 29.63
N VAL A 420 -38.19 16.49 30.36
CA VAL A 420 -36.78 16.37 30.72
C VAL A 420 -36.52 15.25 31.74
N ASN A 421 -37.47 14.95 32.63
CA ASN A 421 -37.28 13.93 33.67
C ASN A 421 -37.63 12.52 33.18
N ALA A 422 -38.61 12.40 32.29
CA ALA A 422 -38.88 11.15 31.58
C ALA A 422 -37.67 10.75 30.70
N ASN A 423 -36.96 11.72 30.14
CA ASN A 423 -35.80 11.50 29.28
C ASN A 423 -34.59 10.89 30.00
N ILE A 424 -34.37 11.14 31.29
CA ILE A 424 -33.21 10.59 32.03
C ILE A 424 -33.45 9.11 32.36
N ALA A 425 -34.64 8.77 32.88
CA ALA A 425 -34.99 7.38 33.20
C ALA A 425 -35.16 6.52 31.93
N LEU A 426 -35.69 7.08 30.83
CA LEU A 426 -35.72 6.40 29.54
C LEU A 426 -34.33 6.31 28.89
N ALA A 427 -33.46 7.30 29.03
CA ALA A 427 -32.10 7.25 28.48
C ALA A 427 -31.23 6.23 29.23
N GLU A 428 -31.44 6.07 30.54
CA GLU A 428 -30.76 5.05 31.34
C GLU A 428 -31.30 3.66 31.01
N LYS A 429 -32.63 3.46 31.01
CA LYS A 429 -33.27 2.18 30.66
C LYS A 429 -33.02 1.77 29.20
N ALA A 430 -33.08 2.72 28.26
CA ALA A 430 -32.77 2.47 26.84
C ALA A 430 -31.26 2.34 26.58
N GLY A 431 -30.40 2.92 27.44
CA GLY A 431 -28.95 2.68 27.42
C GLY A 431 -28.60 1.25 27.81
N TRP A 432 -29.30 0.71 28.81
CA TRP A 432 -29.20 -0.70 29.22
C TRP A 432 -29.82 -1.66 28.19
N ASP A 433 -30.97 -1.33 27.59
CA ASP A 433 -31.60 -2.15 26.55
C ASP A 433 -30.83 -2.11 25.22
N ALA A 434 -30.14 -1.00 24.90
CA ALA A 434 -29.23 -0.91 23.75
C ALA A 434 -27.91 -1.66 23.98
N ALA A 435 -27.39 -1.69 25.22
CA ALA A 435 -26.25 -2.56 25.55
C ALA A 435 -26.60 -4.04 25.37
N LYS A 436 -27.82 -4.45 25.75
CA LYS A 436 -28.37 -5.80 25.50
C LYS A 436 -28.70 -6.07 24.04
N GLY A 437 -29.16 -5.07 23.28
CA GLY A 437 -29.44 -5.16 21.85
C GLY A 437 -28.17 -5.29 21.00
N ILE A 438 -27.11 -4.55 21.35
CA ILE A 438 -25.77 -4.70 20.80
C ILE A 438 -25.20 -6.08 21.14
N GLU A 439 -25.44 -6.59 22.36
CA GLU A 439 -25.14 -7.98 22.70
C GLU A 439 -25.89 -8.99 21.82
N LYS A 440 -27.18 -8.77 21.56
CA LYS A 440 -28.00 -9.73 20.81
C LYS A 440 -27.69 -9.74 19.31
N GLU A 441 -27.43 -8.58 18.72
CA GLU A 441 -27.16 -8.43 17.29
C GLU A 441 -25.70 -8.74 16.93
N ILE A 442 -24.76 -8.62 17.89
CA ILE A 442 -23.34 -9.00 17.71
C ILE A 442 -23.08 -10.47 18.12
N TYR A 443 -23.96 -11.13 18.91
CA TYR A 443 -23.73 -12.51 19.38
C TYR A 443 -24.68 -13.60 18.89
N ASP A 444 -25.78 -13.28 18.19
CA ASP A 444 -26.69 -14.29 17.61
C ASP A 444 -26.77 -14.24 16.07
N GLY A 445 -25.77 -13.67 15.39
CA GLY A 445 -25.65 -13.64 13.92
C GLY A 445 -25.37 -14.99 13.23
N ALA A 446 -25.76 -16.12 13.84
CA ALA A 446 -25.65 -17.45 13.28
C ALA A 446 -26.88 -18.29 13.66
N ASN A 447 -28.06 -17.93 13.16
CA ASN A 447 -29.21 -18.84 13.09
C ASN A 447 -30.20 -18.47 11.98
N THR A 448 -29.67 -18.16 10.79
CA THR A 448 -30.45 -18.11 9.54
C THR A 448 -29.77 -18.95 8.48
N ALA A 449 -29.50 -20.22 8.80
CA ALA A 449 -29.14 -21.26 7.84
C ALA A 449 -29.24 -22.64 8.52
N ASN A 450 -30.43 -23.00 9.01
CA ASN A 450 -30.93 -24.37 9.13
C ASN A 450 -32.32 -24.34 9.76
N GLY A 451 -33.32 -24.69 8.96
CA GLY A 451 -34.72 -24.71 9.37
C GLY A 451 -35.65 -24.80 8.18
N SER A 452 -35.36 -25.67 7.22
CA SER A 452 -36.43 -26.24 6.40
C SER A 452 -37.16 -27.29 7.25
N SER A 453 -38.48 -27.31 7.09
CA SER A 453 -39.40 -28.41 7.45
C SER A 453 -39.47 -28.82 8.92
N ALA A 454 -40.41 -28.21 9.65
CA ALA A 454 -41.46 -28.93 10.39
C ALA A 454 -42.47 -27.90 10.95
N ASP A 455 -43.71 -28.33 11.07
CA ASP A 455 -44.83 -27.70 11.78
C ASP A 455 -45.69 -26.69 11.02
N GLU A 456 -46.25 -27.19 9.91
CA GLU A 456 -47.60 -26.82 9.49
C GLU A 456 -48.62 -27.74 10.20
N ALA A 457 -49.04 -27.38 11.41
CA ALA A 457 -50.32 -27.82 11.97
C ALA A 457 -50.69 -27.03 13.24
N SER A 458 -51.93 -26.52 13.24
CA SER A 458 -52.67 -25.99 14.38
C SER A 458 -52.39 -24.53 14.80
N ARG A 459 -53.19 -23.61 14.25
CA ARG A 459 -54.02 -22.72 15.08
C ARG A 459 -55.03 -21.95 14.24
N ALA A 460 -56.18 -22.59 14.02
CA ALA A 460 -57.44 -21.89 13.89
C ALA A 460 -58.00 -21.64 15.30
N SER A 461 -58.22 -20.37 15.64
CA SER A 461 -59.37 -19.85 16.42
C SER A 461 -59.02 -18.53 17.10
N THR A 462 -59.54 -17.46 16.53
CA THR A 462 -59.84 -16.18 17.19
C THR A 462 -60.90 -16.40 18.27
N PRO A 463 -60.95 -15.56 19.33
CA PRO A 463 -61.94 -14.49 19.27
C PRO A 463 -61.54 -13.12 19.83
N LYS A 464 -62.36 -12.17 19.39
CA LYS A 464 -62.45 -10.71 19.55
C LYS A 464 -62.20 -10.13 20.95
N LYS A 465 -61.55 -8.96 20.94
CA LYS A 465 -61.53 -7.96 22.02
C LYS A 465 -62.94 -7.41 22.28
N ALA A 466 -63.35 -7.36 23.56
CA ALA A 466 -64.46 -6.54 24.03
C ALA A 466 -63.93 -5.31 24.79
N HIS A 467 -64.54 -4.16 24.50
CA HIS A 467 -64.31 -2.86 25.11
C HIS A 467 -64.86 -2.81 26.54
N GLY A 468 -64.10 -2.23 27.48
CA GLY A 468 -64.58 -1.88 28.81
C GLY A 468 -63.96 -0.56 29.30
N LYS A 469 -64.74 0.52 29.23
CA LYS A 469 -64.50 1.83 29.89
C LYS A 469 -65.10 1.79 31.30
N SER A 470 -64.70 2.74 32.16
CA SER A 470 -65.21 3.06 33.53
C SER A 470 -64.40 2.37 34.65
N ARG A 471 -64.01 2.99 35.77
CA ARG A 471 -64.46 4.21 36.45
C ARG A 471 -63.40 4.71 37.43
N ARG A 472 -63.53 6.00 37.77
CA ARG A 472 -62.75 6.85 38.68
C ARG A 472 -63.19 6.66 40.15
N LYS A 473 -62.30 7.04 41.09
CA LYS A 473 -62.43 7.21 42.56
C LYS A 473 -62.21 5.94 43.38
N ALA A 474 -61.50 5.94 44.51
CA ALA A 474 -61.13 7.03 45.42
C ALA A 474 -59.63 7.06 45.72
#